data_AF-X0WYQ4-F1
#
_entry.id   AF-X0WYQ4-F1
#
_cell.length_a   1.000
_cell.length_b   1.000
_cell.length_c   1.000
_cell.angle_alpha   90.00
_cell.angle_beta   90.00
_cell.angle_gamma   90.00
#
_symmetry.space_group_name_H-M   'P 1'
#
loop_
_entity.id
_entity.type
_entity.pdbx_description
1 polymer ?
#
loop_
_entity_poly.entity_id
_entity_poly.type
_entity_poly.pdbx_seq_one_letter_code
_entity_poly.pdbx_strand_id
1 'polypeptide(L)'
;MAILADFTPYLEPGGIDEAYLDLTGFELLYGSAQETALKIKQMIKNKTGLTASIGIGNSKLVAKIASALSKPDGILEVAHGEERSFLAPLPVAKLPCVGPKAEQSLKTMGITIVGELANFPALLLKSSLG
;
A
#
# COMPACT_ATOMS: atom_id res chain seq x y z
N MET A 1 -6.66 11.06 -12.21
CA MET A 1 -7.89 10.26 -12.02
C MET A 1 -8.48 9.74 -13.32
N ALA A 2 -8.77 10.57 -14.34
CA ALA A 2 -9.34 10.08 -15.61
C ALA A 2 -8.55 8.93 -16.25
N ILE A 3 -7.21 9.03 -16.30
CA ILE A 3 -6.32 7.95 -16.77
C ILE A 3 -6.52 6.63 -16.02
N LEU A 4 -6.76 6.69 -14.71
CA LEU A 4 -6.91 5.49 -13.88
C LEU A 4 -8.27 4.81 -14.09
N ALA A 5 -9.32 5.62 -14.33
CA ALA A 5 -10.66 5.13 -14.60
C ALA A 5 -10.77 4.33 -15.93
N ASP A 6 -9.80 4.49 -16.84
CA ASP A 6 -9.73 3.71 -18.09
C ASP A 6 -9.35 2.23 -17.86
N PHE A 7 -8.86 1.87 -16.67
CA PHE A 7 -8.40 0.51 -16.36
C PHE A 7 -9.38 -0.30 -15.51
N THR A 8 -10.21 0.36 -14.70
CA THR A 8 -11.21 -0.28 -13.85
C THR A 8 -12.28 0.73 -13.42
N PRO A 9 -13.56 0.33 -13.34
CA PRO A 9 -14.59 1.15 -12.71
C PRO A 9 -14.43 1.19 -11.18
N TYR A 10 -13.67 0.26 -10.59
CA TYR A 10 -13.45 0.15 -9.15
C TYR A 10 -12.26 1.02 -8.73
N LEU A 11 -12.48 2.34 -8.78
CA LEU A 11 -11.49 3.36 -8.46
C LEU A 11 -11.91 4.14 -7.21
N GLU A 12 -11.02 4.25 -6.24
CA GLU A 12 -11.21 5.07 -5.05
C GLU A 12 -10.08 6.10 -4.91
N PRO A 13 -10.36 7.41 -5.05
CA PRO A 13 -9.38 8.45 -4.76
C PRO A 13 -8.98 8.46 -3.28
N GLY A 14 -7.68 8.37 -3.00
CA GLY A 14 -7.11 8.46 -1.65
C GLY A 14 -6.60 9.87 -1.30
N GLY A 15 -6.51 10.75 -2.30
CA GLY A 15 -6.03 12.12 -2.20
C GLY A 15 -5.94 12.77 -3.57
N ILE A 16 -5.27 13.92 -3.66
CA ILE A 16 -5.06 14.62 -4.95
C ILE A 16 -4.13 13.80 -5.87
N ASP A 17 -3.13 13.15 -5.28
CA ASP A 17 -2.07 12.40 -5.97
C ASP A 17 -2.12 10.88 -5.72
N GLU A 18 -3.17 10.38 -5.07
CA GLU A 18 -3.30 8.98 -4.67
C GLU A 18 -4.68 8.39 -5.02
N ALA A 19 -4.71 7.13 -5.45
CA ALA A 19 -5.92 6.34 -5.65
C ALA A 19 -5.66 4.85 -5.48
N TYR A 20 -6.71 4.09 -5.17
CA TYR A 20 -6.75 2.64 -5.13
C TYR A 20 -7.58 2.12 -6.29
N LEU A 21 -7.08 1.06 -6.93
CA LEU A 21 -7.74 0.39 -8.05
C LEU A 21 -7.93 -1.08 -7.67
N ASP A 22 -9.12 -1.61 -7.88
CA ASP A 22 -9.34 -3.06 -7.90
C ASP A 22 -9.25 -3.56 -9.35
N LEU A 23 -8.25 -4.42 -9.60
CA LEU A 23 -7.95 -5.00 -10.91
C LEU A 23 -8.34 -6.48 -10.99
N THR A 24 -9.06 -7.01 -9.99
CA THR A 24 -9.49 -8.42 -9.96
C THR A 24 -10.34 -8.74 -11.19
N GLY A 25 -9.93 -9.74 -11.99
CA GLY A 25 -10.68 -10.17 -13.18
C GLY A 25 -10.40 -9.37 -14.46
N PHE A 26 -9.45 -8.45 -14.43
CA PHE A 26 -9.07 -7.63 -15.60
C PHE A 26 -7.83 -8.17 -16.35
N GLU A 27 -7.35 -9.36 -16.00
CA GLU A 27 -6.10 -9.94 -16.51
C GLU A 27 -6.14 -10.18 -18.02
N LEU A 28 -7.30 -10.58 -18.56
CA LEU A 28 -7.49 -10.77 -20.00
C LEU A 28 -7.44 -9.46 -20.81
N LEU A 29 -7.77 -8.33 -20.17
CA LEU A 29 -7.82 -7.02 -20.83
C LEU A 29 -6.46 -6.31 -20.78
N TYR A 30 -5.82 -6.34 -19.62
CA TYR A 30 -4.63 -5.51 -19.37
C TYR A 30 -3.37 -6.32 -19.01
N GLY A 31 -3.47 -7.64 -18.89
CA GLY A 31 -2.39 -8.51 -18.43
C GLY A 31 -2.35 -8.59 -16.91
N SER A 32 -1.25 -9.13 -16.38
CA SER A 32 -0.98 -9.17 -14.94
C SER A 32 -1.07 -7.77 -14.29
N ALA A 33 -1.22 -7.73 -12.97
CA ALA A 33 -1.22 -6.49 -12.21
C ALA A 33 0.07 -5.68 -12.45
N GLN A 34 1.21 -6.36 -12.59
CA GLN A 34 2.50 -5.73 -12.88
C GLN A 34 2.54 -5.09 -14.28
N GLU A 35 2.05 -5.79 -15.31
CA GLU A 35 1.95 -5.24 -16.68
C GLU A 35 0.99 -4.06 -16.74
N THR A 36 -0.14 -4.15 -16.04
CA THR A 36 -1.12 -3.07 -15.92
C THR A 36 -0.52 -1.85 -15.23
N ALA A 37 0.22 -2.03 -14.12
CA ALA A 37 0.92 -0.96 -13.43
C ALA A 37 1.95 -0.26 -14.34
N LEU A 38 2.71 -1.02 -15.15
CA LEU A 38 3.65 -0.45 -16.11
C LEU A 38 2.94 0.41 -17.17
N LYS A 39 1.82 -0.07 -17.72
CA LYS A 39 0.98 0.67 -18.68
C LYS A 39 0.44 1.96 -18.06
N ILE A 40 -0.07 1.91 -16.83
CA ILE A 40 -0.56 3.09 -16.10
C ILE A 40 0.55 4.13 -15.96
N LYS A 41 1.75 3.72 -15.51
CA LYS A 41 2.89 4.63 -15.35
C LYS A 41 3.30 5.30 -16.66
N GLN A 42 3.40 4.52 -17.74
CA GLN A 42 3.71 5.05 -19.06
C GLN A 42 2.65 6.06 -19.52
N MET A 43 1.36 5.76 -19.32
CA MET A 43 0.28 6.66 -19.70
C MET A 43 0.29 7.95 -18.88
N ILE A 44 0.53 7.88 -17.56
CA ILE A 44 0.69 9.06 -16.71
C ILE A 44 1.86 9.90 -17.20
N LYS A 45 3.03 9.29 -17.43
CA LYS A 45 4.22 10.00 -17.91
C LYS A 45 4.00 10.68 -19.25
N ASN A 46 3.39 9.98 -20.20
CA ASN A 46 3.14 10.49 -21.54
C ASN A 46 2.13 11.64 -21.56
N LYS A 47 1.05 11.55 -20.76
CA LYS A 47 -0.02 12.57 -20.75
C LYS A 47 0.26 13.77 -19.85
N THR A 48 1.10 13.61 -18.82
CA THR A 48 1.28 14.65 -17.79
C THR A 48 2.73 15.09 -17.59
N GLY A 49 3.71 14.33 -18.10
CA GLY A 49 5.13 14.56 -17.81
C GLY A 49 5.58 14.08 -16.42
N LEU A 50 4.66 13.64 -15.55
CA LEU A 50 4.93 13.22 -14.18
C LEU A 50 5.22 11.70 -14.08
N THR A 51 5.98 11.29 -13.08
CA THR A 51 6.17 9.88 -12.72
C THR A 51 5.21 9.48 -11.60
N ALA A 52 4.95 8.18 -11.47
CA ALA A 52 4.12 7.63 -10.40
C ALA A 52 4.79 6.39 -9.80
N SER A 53 4.58 6.16 -8.51
CA SER A 53 4.96 4.90 -7.84
C SER A 53 3.71 4.07 -7.60
N ILE A 54 3.77 2.76 -7.83
CA ILE A 54 2.62 1.87 -7.72
C ILE A 54 2.98 0.69 -6.82
N GLY A 55 2.14 0.45 -5.83
CA GLY A 55 2.19 -0.74 -5.00
C GLY A 55 1.05 -1.68 -5.37
N ILE A 56 1.34 -2.96 -5.47
CA ILE A 56 0.38 -4.03 -5.76
C ILE A 56 0.36 -4.96 -4.54
N GLY A 57 -0.82 -5.33 -4.10
CA GLY A 57 -1.01 -6.27 -3.02
C GLY A 57 -2.47 -6.63 -2.85
N ASN A 58 -2.72 -7.68 -2.07
CA ASN A 58 -4.06 -8.27 -1.94
C ASN A 58 -5.00 -7.51 -0.98
N SER A 59 -4.59 -6.33 -0.53
CA SER A 59 -5.41 -5.40 0.23
C SER A 59 -4.88 -3.97 0.04
N LYS A 60 -5.75 -2.97 0.25
CA LYS A 60 -5.37 -1.55 0.18
C LYS A 60 -4.21 -1.22 1.12
N LEU A 61 -4.18 -1.80 2.31
CA LEU A 61 -3.11 -1.60 3.30
C LEU A 61 -1.74 -2.01 2.73
N VAL A 62 -1.66 -3.23 2.20
CA VAL A 62 -0.41 -3.77 1.63
C VAL A 62 0.00 -2.98 0.40
N ALA A 63 -0.93 -2.71 -0.51
CA ALA A 63 -0.68 -1.91 -1.72
C ALA A 63 -0.18 -0.49 -1.38
N LYS A 64 -0.75 0.17 -0.36
CA LYS A 64 -0.31 1.50 0.08
C LYS A 64 1.13 1.49 0.60
N ILE A 65 1.46 0.50 1.44
CA ILE A 65 2.81 0.35 1.99
C ILE A 65 3.81 0.02 0.87
N ALA A 66 3.46 -0.89 -0.02
CA ALA A 66 4.29 -1.24 -1.18
C ALA A 66 4.56 -0.02 -2.07
N SER A 67 3.54 0.80 -2.35
CA SER A 67 3.67 2.03 -3.13
C SER A 67 4.61 3.04 -2.47
N ALA A 68 4.54 3.19 -1.14
CA ALA A 68 5.44 4.06 -0.40
C ALA A 68 6.90 3.57 -0.45
N LEU A 69 7.13 2.26 -0.39
CA LEU A 69 8.46 1.66 -0.46
C LEU A 69 9.04 1.62 -1.88
N SER A 70 8.19 1.69 -2.91
CA SER A 70 8.61 1.73 -4.31
C SER A 70 8.94 3.14 -4.82
N LYS A 71 8.89 4.17 -3.97
CA LYS A 71 9.23 5.55 -4.36
C LYS A 71 10.75 5.74 -4.47
N PRO A 72 11.22 6.58 -5.41
CA PRO A 72 10.47 7.23 -6.49
C PRO A 72 10.35 6.35 -7.74
N ASP A 73 9.33 6.59 -8.56
CA ASP A 73 9.12 5.96 -9.87
C ASP A 73 9.30 4.43 -9.93
N GLY A 74 8.98 3.70 -8.87
CA GLY A 74 9.02 2.23 -8.85
C GLY A 74 7.66 1.55 -8.98
N ILE A 75 7.70 0.23 -9.11
CA ILE A 75 6.58 -0.69 -8.92
C ILE A 75 7.04 -1.72 -7.89
N LEU A 76 6.21 -2.01 -6.89
CA LEU A 76 6.47 -3.10 -5.96
C LEU A 76 5.20 -3.95 -5.81
N GLU A 77 5.35 -5.24 -6.08
CA GLU A 77 4.29 -6.22 -5.89
C GLU A 77 4.59 -7.08 -4.66
N VAL A 78 3.57 -7.26 -3.83
CA VAL A 78 3.57 -8.21 -2.73
C VAL A 78 2.64 -9.34 -3.12
N ALA A 79 3.23 -10.51 -3.38
CA ALA A 79 2.49 -11.67 -3.85
C ALA A 79 1.48 -12.15 -2.80
N HIS A 80 0.40 -12.77 -3.28
CA HIS A 80 -0.61 -13.38 -2.44
C HIS A 80 0.01 -14.42 -1.49
N GLY A 81 -0.24 -14.28 -0.19
CA GLY A 81 0.31 -15.16 0.86
C GLY A 81 1.65 -14.69 1.43
N GLU A 82 2.32 -13.72 0.80
CA GLU A 82 3.59 -13.15 1.30
C GLU A 82 3.39 -11.90 2.18
N GLU A 83 2.15 -11.46 2.40
CA GLU A 83 1.84 -10.20 3.07
C GLU A 83 2.39 -10.20 4.51
N ARG A 84 2.29 -11.33 5.21
CA ARG A 84 2.81 -11.43 6.58
C ARG A 84 4.32 -11.28 6.64
N SER A 85 5.05 -12.00 5.79
CA SER A 85 6.52 -11.92 5.71
C SER A 85 6.99 -10.56 5.23
N PHE A 86 6.27 -9.93 4.31
CA PHE A 86 6.55 -8.58 3.83
C PHE A 86 6.37 -7.53 4.92
N LEU A 87 5.26 -7.59 5.67
CA LEU A 87 4.94 -6.59 6.68
C LEU A 87 5.74 -6.76 7.97
N ALA A 88 5.96 -8.01 8.42
CA ALA A 88 6.57 -8.30 9.72
C ALA A 88 7.85 -7.52 10.06
N PRO A 89 8.85 -7.36 9.16
CA PRO A 89 10.10 -6.67 9.49
C PRO A 89 9.97 -5.14 9.44
N LEU A 90 8.84 -4.58 8.98
CA LEU A 90 8.70 -3.14 8.82
C LEU A 90 8.54 -2.45 10.18
N PRO A 91 9.11 -1.24 10.37
CA PRO A 91 8.80 -0.41 11.53
C PRO A 91 7.29 -0.12 11.61
N VAL A 92 6.71 -0.08 12.81
CA VAL A 92 5.28 0.27 12.99
C VAL A 92 4.91 1.64 12.42
N ALA A 93 5.88 2.56 12.35
CA ALA A 93 5.73 3.87 11.73
C ALA A 93 5.45 3.83 10.22
N LYS A 94 5.67 2.69 9.56
CA LYS A 94 5.32 2.48 8.15
C LYS A 94 3.85 2.12 7.96
N LEU A 95 3.14 1.74 9.02
CA LEU A 95 1.71 1.48 8.93
C LEU A 95 0.95 2.79 8.69
N PRO A 96 0.00 2.82 7.75
CA PRO A 96 -0.96 3.90 7.62
C PRO A 96 -1.67 4.16 8.96
N CYS A 97 -2.00 5.42 9.24
CA CYS A 97 -2.63 5.88 10.47
C CYS A 97 -1.77 5.80 11.75
N VAL A 98 -0.56 5.22 11.71
CA VAL A 98 0.38 5.29 12.83
C VAL A 98 1.17 6.61 12.74
N GLY A 99 0.62 7.64 13.40
CA GLY A 99 1.32 8.91 13.58
C GLY A 99 2.34 8.89 14.73
N PRO A 100 3.11 9.98 14.94
CA PRO A 100 4.20 10.03 15.92
C PRO A 100 3.76 9.68 17.36
N LYS A 101 2.55 10.07 17.76
CA LYS A 101 1.99 9.77 19.09
C LYS A 101 1.69 8.28 19.27
N ALA A 102 1.09 7.65 18.25
CA ALA A 102 0.78 6.22 18.27
C ALA A 102 2.07 5.40 18.23
N GLU A 103 3.03 5.78 17.39
CA GLU A 103 4.36 5.18 17.34
C GLU A 103 5.07 5.24 18.70
N GLN A 104 5.07 6.41 19.36
CA GLN A 104 5.69 6.55 20.67
C GLN A 104 5.01 5.64 21.72
N SER A 105 3.68 5.54 21.69
CA SER A 105 2.94 4.68 22.62
C SER A 105 3.29 3.21 22.39
N LEU A 106 3.32 2.75 21.13
CA LEU A 106 3.77 1.40 20.77
C LEU A 106 5.21 1.12 21.25
N LYS A 107 6.14 2.08 21.06
CA LYS A 107 7.52 1.95 21.54
C LYS A 107 7.61 1.79 23.06
N THR A 108 6.78 2.49 23.84
CA THR A 108 6.75 2.32 25.31
C THR A 108 6.25 0.93 25.74
N MET A 109 5.51 0.24 24.87
CA MET A 109 5.07 -1.14 25.07
C MET A 109 6.07 -2.17 24.54
N GLY A 110 7.26 -1.75 24.09
CA GLY A 110 8.27 -2.62 23.49
C GLY A 110 7.97 -3.02 22.05
N ILE A 111 7.05 -2.34 21.36
CA ILE A 111 6.63 -2.64 19.99
C ILE A 111 7.26 -1.63 19.04
N THR A 112 8.16 -2.09 18.18
CA THR A 112 8.92 -1.29 17.22
C THR A 112 8.68 -1.71 15.78
N ILE A 113 8.40 -2.99 15.53
CA ILE A 113 8.10 -3.54 14.20
C ILE A 113 6.69 -4.15 14.13
N VAL A 114 6.16 -4.27 12.91
CA VAL A 114 4.80 -4.79 12.67
C VAL A 114 4.67 -6.25 13.13
N GLY A 115 5.73 -7.04 13.03
CA GLY A 115 5.73 -8.43 13.53
C GLY A 115 5.52 -8.52 15.04
N GLU A 116 6.08 -7.59 15.81
CA GLU A 116 5.85 -7.51 17.26
C GLU A 116 4.41 -7.10 17.54
N LEU A 117 3.91 -6.08 16.83
CA LEU A 117 2.52 -5.62 16.95
C LEU A 117 1.52 -6.73 16.66
N ALA A 118 1.75 -7.51 15.59
CA ALA A 118 0.88 -8.60 15.16
C ALA A 118 0.81 -9.76 16.18
N ASN A 119 1.83 -9.92 17.01
CA ASN A 119 1.88 -10.94 18.06
C ASN A 119 1.48 -10.38 19.44
N PHE A 120 1.18 -9.08 19.55
CA PHE A 120 0.86 -8.45 20.82
C PHE A 120 -0.62 -8.65 21.19
N PRO A 121 -0.97 -8.87 22.48
CA PRO A 121 -2.36 -9.06 22.89
C PRO A 121 -3.25 -7.85 22.58
N ALA A 122 -4.30 -8.06 21.79
CA ALA A 122 -5.20 -7.00 21.33
C ALA A 122 -5.90 -6.23 22.48
N LEU A 123 -6.21 -6.90 23.59
CA LEU A 123 -6.83 -6.26 24.76
C LEU A 123 -5.93 -5.17 25.36
N LEU A 124 -4.63 -5.41 25.40
CA LEU A 124 -3.66 -4.43 25.91
C LEU A 124 -3.49 -3.26 24.95
N LEU A 125 -3.48 -3.52 23.63
CA LEU A 125 -3.47 -2.45 22.62
C LEU A 125 -4.69 -1.54 22.77
N LYS A 126 -5.88 -2.10 22.96
CA LYS A 126 -7.11 -1.34 23.15
C LYS A 126 -7.05 -0.44 24.39
N SER A 127 -6.57 -0.97 25.51
CA SER A 127 -6.43 -0.18 26.74
C SER A 127 -5.43 0.98 26.61
N SER A 128 -4.40 0.84 25.77
CA SER A 128 -3.36 1.87 25.60
C SER A 128 -3.64 2.87 24.47
N LEU A 129 -4.30 2.45 23.39
CA LEU A 129 -4.48 3.27 22.17
C LEU A 129 -5.93 3.78 21.98
N GLY A 130 -6.90 3.20 22.69
CA GLY A 130 -8.34 3.50 22.53
C GLY A 130 -9.07 2.45 21.72
#